data_AF-A0A3N5NC28-F1
#
_entry.id   AF-A0A3N5NC28-F1
#
_cell.length_a   1.000
_cell.length_b   1.000
_cell.length_c   1.000
_cell.angle_alpha   90.00
_cell.angle_beta   90.00
_cell.angle_gamma   90.00
#
_symmetry.space_group_name_H-M   'P 1'
#
loop_
_entity.id
_entity.type
_entity.pdbx_description
1 polymer ?
#
loop_
_entity_poly.entity_id
_entity_poly.type
_entity_poly.pdbx_seq_one_letter_code
_entity_poly.pdbx_strand_id
1 'polypeptide(L)' 'MLFPTTLVGSYPQPEWLIDRKKLAGRFPPRVRAKELWRIPEPFLTEAQEDATIMAIKAQEDAG' A
#
# COMPACT_ATOMS: atom_id res chain seq x y z
N MET A 1 -7.68 -26.00 -4.35
CA MET A 1 -6.23 -25.79 -4.54
C MET A 1 -5.49 -26.83 -3.70
N LEU A 2 -4.53 -27.57 -4.27
CA LEU A 2 -3.81 -28.65 -3.56
C LEU A 2 -2.62 -28.13 -2.73
N PHE A 3 -1.93 -27.10 -3.22
CA PHE A 3 -0.84 -26.41 -2.52
C PHE A 3 -1.18 -24.92 -2.42
N PRO A 4 -1.74 -24.44 -1.31
CA PRO A 4 -2.11 -23.04 -1.16
C PRO A 4 -0.87 -22.16 -1.08
N THR A 5 -0.88 -21.05 -1.81
CA THR A 5 0.13 -20.00 -1.76
C THR A 5 -0.40 -18.80 -0.97
N THR A 6 0.51 -18.06 -0.34
CA THR A 6 0.16 -16.83 0.37
C THR A 6 1.32 -15.85 0.34
N LEU A 7 1.00 -14.56 0.40
CA LEU A 7 1.97 -13.51 0.62
C LEU A 7 2.08 -13.22 2.12
N VAL A 8 3.30 -12.91 2.57
CA VAL A 8 3.54 -12.49 3.95
C VAL A 8 3.89 -11.01 3.95
N GLY A 9 3.16 -10.24 4.76
CA GLY A 9 3.46 -8.82 4.98
C GLY A 9 2.81 -7.89 3.96
N SER A 10 3.52 -6.82 3.60
CA SER A 10 2.97 -5.73 2.79
C SER A 10 3.05 -6.01 1.29
N TYR A 11 2.00 -5.60 0.57
CA TYR A 11 2.03 -5.45 -0.88
C TYR A 11 2.53 -4.05 -1.25
N PRO A 12 3.27 -3.86 -2.37
CA PRO A 12 3.72 -2.55 -2.79
C PRO A 12 2.57 -1.57 -3.03
N GLN A 13 2.47 -0.53 -2.19
CA GLN A 13 1.49 0.55 -2.37
C GLN A 13 1.80 1.35 -3.64
N PRO A 14 0.81 1.76 -4.45
CA PRO A 14 1.04 2.46 -5.70
C PRO A 14 1.68 3.85 -5.51
N GLU A 15 2.50 4.29 -6.48
CA GLU A 15 3.22 5.57 -6.39
C GLU A 15 2.29 6.79 -6.30
N TRP A 16 1.06 6.68 -6.84
CA TRP A 16 0.07 7.77 -6.74
C TRP A 16 -0.49 7.94 -5.32
N LEU A 17 -0.43 6.90 -4.47
CA LEU A 17 -0.93 6.93 -3.09
C LEU A 17 0.13 7.44 -2.11
N ILE A 18 1.38 6.97 -2.26
CA ILE A 18 2.46 7.20 -1.30
C ILE A 18 3.76 7.64 -1.98
N ASP A 19 4.48 8.58 -1.36
CA ASP A 19 5.82 8.97 -1.80
C ASP A 19 6.84 7.88 -1.44
N ARG A 20 7.08 6.96 -2.39
CA ARG A 20 7.96 5.81 -2.19
C ARG A 20 9.42 6.23 -1.97
N LYS A 21 9.86 7.34 -2.56
CA LYS A 21 11.22 7.86 -2.40
C LYS A 21 11.45 8.35 -0.98
N LYS A 22 10.53 9.15 -0.43
CA LYS A 22 10.59 9.58 0.98
C LYS A 22 10.47 8.39 1.95
N LEU A 23 9.65 7.39 1.63
CA LEU A 23 9.52 6.19 2.44
C LEU A 23 10.82 5.38 2.49
N ALA A 24 11.50 5.19 1.35
CA ALA A 24 12.74 4.42 1.28
C ALA A 24 13.92 5.11 1.97
N GLY A 25 13.96 6.44 1.98
CA GLY A 25 15.08 7.23 2.49
C GLY A 25 15.14 7.41 4.02
N ARG A 26 14.33 6.70 4.80
CA ARG A 26 14.21 6.94 6.25
C ARG A 26 14.01 5.66 7.07
N PHE A 27 14.34 5.74 8.36
CA PHE A 27 14.02 4.70 9.32
C PHE A 27 12.51 4.62 9.58
N PRO A 28 11.99 3.45 10.02
CA PRO A 28 10.58 3.30 10.39
C PRO A 28 10.14 4.40 11.36
N PRO A 29 9.13 5.21 10.99
CA PRO A 29 8.70 6.31 11.81
C PRO A 29 8.05 5.80 13.09
N ARG A 30 8.37 6.43 14.24
CA ARG A 30 7.79 6.08 15.55
C ARG A 30 6.44 6.74 15.80
N VAL A 31 6.03 7.63 14.90
CA VAL A 31 4.73 8.33 14.88
C VAL A 31 4.13 8.23 13.49
N ARG A 32 2.85 8.57 13.33
CA ARG A 32 2.19 8.57 12.02
C ARG A 32 2.82 9.62 11.11
N ALA A 33 3.47 9.16 10.05
CA ALA A 33 4.09 10.00 9.05
C ALA A 33 3.09 10.42 7.96
N LYS A 34 2.23 11.39 8.30
CA LYS A 34 1.17 11.88 7.40
C LYS A 34 1.73 12.46 6.10
N GLU A 35 2.95 12.98 6.11
CA GLU A 35 3.64 13.61 4.99
C GLU A 35 4.07 12.66 3.86
N LEU A 36 3.94 11.35 4.06
CA LEU A 36 4.16 10.37 2.99
C LEU A 36 2.97 10.24 2.05
N TRP A 37 1.77 10.51 2.54
CA TRP A 37 0.56 10.35 1.75
C TRP A 37 0.48 11.48 0.74
N ARG A 38 0.24 11.12 -0.52
CA ARG A 38 0.00 12.10 -1.59
C ARG A 38 -1.44 12.63 -1.57
N ILE A 39 -2.35 11.85 -0.98
CA ILE A 39 -3.77 12.16 -0.92
C ILE A 39 -4.11 12.93 0.37
N PRO A 40 -4.88 14.03 0.29
CA PRO A 40 -5.33 14.78 1.47
C PRO A 40 -6.20 13.96 2.42
N GLU A 41 -6.16 14.29 3.71
CA GLU A 41 -6.83 13.55 4.80
C GLU A 41 -8.32 13.24 4.57
N PRO A 42 -9.15 14.16 4.00
CA PRO A 42 -10.56 13.84 3.73
C PRO A 42 -10.79 12.71 2.72
N PHE A 43 -9.83 12.45 1.83
CA PHE A 43 -9.94 11.45 0.76
C PHE A 43 -8.98 10.27 0.95
N LEU A 44 -8.15 10.30 1.99
CA LEU A 44 -7.06 9.35 2.17
C LEU A 44 -7.58 7.92 2.41
N THR A 45 -8.65 7.77 3.19
CA THR A 45 -9.23 6.46 3.47
C THR A 45 -9.76 5.80 2.20
N GLU A 46 -10.56 6.53 1.41
CA GLU A 46 -11.09 6.05 0.13
C GLU A 46 -9.96 5.66 -0.83
N ALA A 47 -8.93 6.49 -0.95
CA ALA A 47 -7.76 6.18 -1.76
C ALA A 47 -6.98 4.93 -1.28
N GLN A 48 -6.93 4.67 0.03
CA GLN A 48 -6.31 3.45 0.57
C GLN A 48 -7.16 2.22 0.29
N GLU A 49 -8.49 2.34 0.34
CA GLU A 49 -9.43 1.28 -0.03
C GLU A 49 -9.28 0.92 -1.52
N ASP A 50 -9.23 1.93 -2.40
CA ASP A 50 -9.01 1.73 -3.84
C ASP A 50 -7.69 1.01 -4.13
N ALA A 51 -6.61 1.42 -3.48
CA ALA A 51 -5.31 0.76 -3.63
C ALA A 51 -5.34 -0.68 -3.07
N THR A 52 -6.16 -0.95 -2.06
CA THR A 52 -6.35 -2.31 -1.51
C THR A 52 -7.05 -3.19 -2.52
N ILE A 53 -8.10 -2.70 -3.19
CA ILE A 53 -8.79 -3.42 -4.27
C ILE A 53 -7.80 -3.75 -5.40
N MET A 54 -6.95 -2.80 -5.80
CA MET A 54 -5.90 -3.05 -6.79
C MET A 54 -4.92 -4.15 -6.36
N ALA A 55 -4.49 -4.13 -5.09
CA ALA A 55 -3.57 -5.13 -4.55
C ALA A 55 -4.21 -6.53 -4.45
N ILE A 56 -5.50 -6.61 -4.13
CA ILE A 56 -6.27 -7.86 -4.16
C ILE A 56 -6.37 -8.35 -5.59
N LYS A 57 -6.76 -7.49 -6.54
CA LYS A 57 -6.91 -7.88 -7.93
C LYS A 57 -5.59 -8.38 -8.54
N ALA A 58 -4.46 -7.75 -8.18
CA ALA A 58 -3.14 -8.19 -8.62
C ALA A 58 -2.74 -9.57 -8.05
N GLN A 59 -3.19 -9.92 -6.83
CA GLN A 59 -3.03 -11.27 -6.29
C GLN A 59 -4.00 -12.25 -7.00
N GLU A 60 -5.25 -11.82 -7.16
CA GLU A 60 -6.30 -12.32 -8.07
C GLU A 60 -5.74 -12.94 -9.35
N ASP A 61 -5.10 -12.05 -10.11
CA ASP A 61 -4.58 -12.31 -11.45
C ASP A 61 -3.28 -13.12 -11.42
N ALA A 62 -2.59 -13.21 -10.27
CA ALA A 62 -1.36 -13.98 -10.08
C ALA A 62 -1.63 -15.43 -9.64
N GLY A 63 -2.82 -15.75 -9.11
CA GLY A 63 -3.29 -17.09 -8.74
C GLY A 63 -3.33 -17.38 -7.24
#